data_AF-A0A651DLH0-F1
#
_entry.id   AF-A0A651DLH0-F1
#
_cell.length_a   1.000
_cell.length_b   1.000
_cell.length_c   1.000
_cell.angle_alpha   90.00
_cell.angle_beta   90.00
_cell.angle_gamma   90.00
#
_symmetry.space_group_name_H-M   'P 1'
#
loop_
_entity.id
_entity.type
_entity.pdbx_description
1 polymer ?
#
loop_
_entity_poly.entity_id
_entity_poly.type
_entity_poly.pdbx_seq_one_letter_code
_entity_poly.pdbx_strand_id
1 'polypeptide(L)'
;MTDRNKLKDRARDELFSHINRCGVLQAEEDDQQHWMEETMDYLGERYPDLAESDLKDLFQLGMRFCRPAIPHGRPGSASKTEVDATGEEAEVEAAEVEAAGDRTETPESVESPRQPVGAGAEDSPTA
;
A
#
# COMPACT_ATOMS: atom_id res chain seq x y z
N MET A 1 -26.03 -13.52 11.12
CA MET A 1 -24.60 -13.40 11.47
C MET A 1 -23.80 -14.10 10.41
N THR A 2 -22.88 -13.40 9.75
CA THR A 2 -21.98 -14.03 8.80
C THR A 2 -20.98 -14.90 9.59
N ASP A 3 -20.82 -16.16 9.20
CA ASP A 3 -19.89 -17.06 9.88
C ASP A 3 -18.45 -16.56 9.66
N ARG A 4 -17.73 -16.24 10.75
CA ARG A 4 -16.35 -15.72 10.63
C ARG A 4 -15.42 -16.64 9.86
N ASN A 5 -15.56 -17.95 10.02
CA ASN A 5 -14.76 -18.92 9.26
C ASN A 5 -15.02 -18.79 7.76
N LYS A 6 -16.28 -18.60 7.34
CA LYS A 6 -16.61 -18.39 5.93
C LYS A 6 -16.07 -17.05 5.39
N LEU A 7 -15.99 -16.00 6.22
CA LEU A 7 -15.29 -14.76 5.84
C LEU A 7 -13.80 -15.02 5.64
N LYS A 8 -13.15 -15.67 6.60
CA LYS A 8 -11.72 -15.98 6.53
C LYS A 8 -11.39 -16.82 5.30
N ASP A 9 -12.22 -17.82 4.99
CA ASP A 9 -12.04 -18.66 3.81
C ASP A 9 -12.14 -17.85 2.51
N ARG A 10 -13.09 -16.90 2.42
CA ARG A 10 -13.19 -16.00 1.26
C ARG A 10 -12.00 -15.06 1.12
N ALA A 11 -11.58 -14.44 2.22
CA ALA A 11 -10.41 -13.57 2.24
C ALA A 11 -9.12 -14.34 1.88
N ARG A 12 -9.00 -15.59 2.35
CA ARG A 12 -7.92 -16.52 1.99
C ARG A 12 -7.90 -16.82 0.50
N ASP A 13 -9.03 -17.19 -0.08
CA ASP A 13 -9.12 -17.51 -1.50
C ASP A 13 -8.80 -16.29 -2.37
N GLU A 14 -9.25 -15.10 -1.95
CA GLU A 14 -8.94 -13.83 -2.62
C GLU A 14 -7.46 -13.46 -2.54
N LEU A 15 -6.81 -13.66 -1.38
CA LEU A 15 -5.37 -13.48 -1.21
C LEU A 15 -4.59 -14.36 -2.19
N PHE A 16 -4.90 -15.66 -2.26
CA PHE A 16 -4.21 -16.56 -3.17
C PHE A 16 -4.48 -16.26 -4.64
N SER A 17 -5.68 -15.76 -4.96
CA SER A 17 -5.97 -15.27 -6.31
C SER A 17 -5.06 -14.10 -6.69
N HIS A 18 -4.85 -13.14 -5.77
CA HIS A 18 -3.96 -12.00 -5.98
C HIS A 18 -2.49 -12.43 -6.12
N ILE A 19 -2.00 -13.30 -5.24
CA ILE A 19 -0.63 -13.83 -5.29
C ILE A 19 -0.35 -14.46 -6.65
N ASN A 20 -1.26 -15.32 -7.14
CA ASN A 20 -1.08 -16.03 -8.40
C ASN A 20 -1.22 -15.13 -9.63
N ARG A 21 -2.05 -14.07 -9.57
CA ARG A 21 -2.28 -13.16 -10.69
C ARG A 21 -1.17 -12.12 -10.84
N CYS A 22 -0.65 -11.61 -9.73
CA CYS A 22 0.38 -10.56 -9.72
C CYS A 22 1.80 -11.10 -9.88
N GLY A 23 2.02 -12.42 -9.74
CA GLY A 23 3.35 -13.01 -9.93
C GLY A 23 4.36 -12.66 -8.83
N VAL A 24 3.88 -12.21 -7.65
CA VAL A 24 4.71 -11.81 -6.50
C VAL A 24 5.69 -12.89 -6.03
N LEU A 25 5.45 -14.15 -6.40
CA LEU A 25 6.32 -15.29 -6.12
C LEU A 25 7.75 -15.15 -6.71
N GLN A 26 7.93 -14.31 -7.73
CA GLN A 26 9.24 -14.06 -8.36
C GLN A 26 9.93 -12.78 -7.89
N ALA A 27 9.27 -11.98 -7.05
CA ALA A 27 9.84 -10.75 -6.50
C ALA A 27 10.84 -11.06 -5.37
N GLU A 28 11.68 -10.08 -5.02
CA GLU A 28 12.58 -10.17 -3.87
C GLU A 28 11.80 -10.24 -2.54
N GLU A 29 12.41 -10.77 -1.48
CA GLU A 29 11.73 -10.97 -0.19
C GLU A 29 11.16 -9.68 0.41
N ASP A 30 11.89 -8.56 0.26
CA ASP A 30 11.43 -7.24 0.73
C ASP A 30 10.21 -6.74 -0.07
N ASP A 31 10.20 -6.95 -1.39
CA ASP A 31 9.06 -6.58 -2.25
C ASP A 31 7.85 -7.47 -1.96
N GLN A 32 8.07 -8.77 -1.70
CA GLN A 32 7.02 -9.69 -1.28
C GLN A 32 6.39 -9.26 0.05
N GLN A 33 7.22 -8.86 1.01
CA GLN A 33 6.79 -8.38 2.32
C GLN A 33 5.95 -7.11 2.18
N HIS A 34 6.44 -6.11 1.44
CA HIS A 34 5.73 -4.86 1.21
C HIS A 34 4.39 -5.08 0.52
N TRP A 35 4.37 -5.87 -0.56
CA TRP A 35 3.14 -6.22 -1.27
C TRP A 35 2.14 -6.94 -0.35
N MET A 36 2.62 -7.81 0.53
CA MET A 36 1.76 -8.55 1.46
C MET A 36 1.14 -7.62 2.50
N GLU A 37 1.87 -6.62 3.00
CA GLU A 37 1.36 -5.58 3.90
C GLU A 37 0.23 -4.78 3.24
N GLU A 38 0.48 -4.25 2.04
CA GLU A 38 -0.53 -3.51 1.26
C GLU A 38 -1.77 -4.37 0.97
N THR A 39 -1.56 -5.67 0.71
CA THR A 39 -2.65 -6.61 0.47
C THR A 39 -3.47 -6.87 1.73
N MET A 40 -2.85 -6.88 2.92
CA MET A 40 -3.60 -7.01 4.18
C MET A 40 -4.46 -5.80 4.46
N ASP A 41 -3.97 -4.60 4.16
CA ASP A 41 -4.74 -3.36 4.29
C ASP A 41 -5.97 -3.39 3.37
N TYR A 42 -5.79 -3.77 2.10
CA TYR A 42 -6.89 -3.99 1.16
C TYR A 42 -7.92 -5.02 1.67
N LEU A 43 -7.45 -6.16 2.20
CA LEU A 43 -8.35 -7.18 2.73
C LEU A 43 -9.08 -6.70 3.99
N GLY A 44 -8.44 -5.89 4.84
CA GLY A 44 -9.06 -5.29 6.02
C GLY A 44 -10.17 -4.31 5.67
N GLU A 45 -9.97 -3.47 4.64
CA GLU A 45 -11.00 -2.56 4.13
C GLU A 45 -12.17 -3.32 3.48
N ARG A 46 -11.86 -4.38 2.73
CA ARG A 46 -12.86 -5.18 2.02
C ARG A 46 -13.68 -6.08 2.94
N TYR A 47 -13.07 -6.61 3.99
CA TYR A 47 -13.67 -7.50 4.97
C TYR A 47 -13.62 -6.87 6.38
N PRO A 48 -14.38 -5.79 6.66
CA PRO A 48 -14.30 -5.06 7.93
C PRO A 48 -14.75 -5.89 9.15
N ASP A 49 -15.53 -6.94 8.92
CA ASP A 49 -15.96 -7.89 9.97
C ASP A 49 -14.90 -8.99 10.26
N LEU A 50 -13.81 -9.02 9.50
CA LEU A 50 -12.71 -9.96 9.71
C LEU A 50 -11.86 -9.50 10.89
N ALA A 51 -11.55 -10.41 11.81
CA ALA A 51 -10.72 -10.06 12.96
C ALA A 51 -9.27 -9.76 12.52
N GLU A 52 -8.64 -8.80 13.18
CA GLU A 52 -7.22 -8.47 12.93
C GLU A 52 -6.30 -9.69 13.14
N SER A 53 -6.63 -10.58 14.08
CA SER A 53 -5.91 -11.85 14.25
C SER A 53 -6.01 -12.75 13.01
N ASP A 54 -7.17 -12.76 12.35
CA ASP A 54 -7.35 -13.55 11.12
C ASP A 54 -6.58 -12.92 9.95
N LEU A 55 -6.51 -11.60 9.85
CA LEU A 55 -5.65 -10.91 8.87
C LEU A 55 -4.17 -11.25 9.10
N LYS A 56 -3.71 -11.24 10.36
CA LYS A 56 -2.33 -11.63 10.70
C LYS A 56 -2.03 -13.09 10.35
N ASP A 57 -2.99 -14.00 10.55
CA ASP A 57 -2.86 -15.39 10.13
C ASP A 57 -2.74 -15.50 8.61
N LEU A 58 -3.55 -14.74 7.86
CA LEU A 58 -3.52 -14.70 6.40
C LEU A 58 -2.17 -14.16 5.90
N PHE A 59 -1.66 -13.10 6.52
CA PHE A 59 -0.33 -12.55 6.24
C PHE A 59 0.76 -13.63 6.38
N GLN A 60 0.80 -14.32 7.52
CA GLN A 60 1.80 -15.37 7.76
C GLN A 60 1.67 -16.53 6.77
N LEU A 61 0.43 -16.90 6.42
CA LEU A 61 0.16 -17.95 5.45
C LEU A 61 0.64 -17.55 4.05
N GLY A 62 0.36 -16.31 3.63
CA GLY A 62 0.81 -15.74 2.36
C GLY A 62 2.34 -15.71 2.26
N MET A 63 3.03 -15.16 3.27
CA MET A 63 4.50 -15.13 3.28
C MET A 63 5.12 -16.52 3.23
N ARG A 64 4.54 -17.50 3.93
CA ARG A 64 5.00 -18.90 3.87
C ARG A 64 4.76 -19.54 2.50
N PHE A 65 3.71 -19.12 1.80
CA PHE A 65 3.40 -19.59 0.46
C PHE A 65 4.39 -19.04 -0.57
N CYS A 66 4.88 -17.81 -0.39
CA CYS A 66 5.89 -17.23 -1.27
C CYS A 66 7.29 -17.85 -1.09
N ARG A 67 7.56 -18.56 0.02
CA ARG A 67 8.84 -19.22 0.22
C ARG A 67 9.01 -20.39 -0.77
N PRO A 68 10.20 -20.54 -1.39
CA PRO A 68 10.46 -21.61 -2.33
C PRO A 68 10.27 -22.97 -1.66
N ALA A 69 9.63 -23.90 -2.36
CA ALA A 69 9.46 -25.26 -1.89
C ALA A 69 10.85 -25.89 -1.66
N ILE A 70 11.06 -26.46 -0.46
CA ILE A 70 12.31 -27.16 -0.13
C ILE A 70 12.54 -28.24 -1.19
N PRO A 71 13.65 -28.20 -1.96
CA PRO A 71 13.91 -29.23 -2.95
C PRO A 71 14.21 -30.54 -2.22
N HIS A 72 13.20 -31.41 -2.13
CA HIS A 72 13.37 -32.79 -1.70
C HIS A 72 14.05 -33.60 -2.82
N GLY A 73 15.36 -33.41 -2.97
CA GLY A 73 16.29 -34.38 -3.55
C GLY A 73 15.91 -35.09 -4.85
N ARG A 74 16.04 -34.40 -5.99
CA ARG A 74 16.97 -34.82 -7.05
C ARG A 74 17.70 -33.55 -7.52
N PRO A 75 19.03 -33.44 -7.36
CA PRO A 75 19.75 -32.26 -7.82
C PRO A 75 19.71 -32.26 -9.35
N GLY A 76 19.06 -31.24 -9.95
CA GLY A 76 19.01 -31.12 -11.40
C GLY A 76 17.92 -30.23 -12.00
N SER A 77 17.04 -29.61 -11.21
CA SER A 77 16.01 -28.72 -11.76
C SER A 77 15.81 -27.47 -10.92
N ALA A 78 16.90 -26.77 -10.59
CA ALA A 78 16.79 -25.34 -10.33
C ALA A 78 16.75 -24.67 -11.71
N SER A 79 15.56 -24.29 -12.18
CA SER A 79 15.43 -23.47 -13.39
C SER A 79 15.99 -22.09 -13.07
N LYS A 80 17.28 -21.94 -13.38
CA LYS A 80 17.97 -20.67 -13.54
C LYS A 80 17.36 -20.01 -14.77
N THR A 81 16.43 -19.08 -14.59
CA THR A 81 16.04 -18.17 -15.67
C THR A 81 17.03 -17.00 -15.65
N GLU A 82 18.19 -17.22 -16.25
CA GLU A 82 18.93 -16.14 -16.90
C GLU A 82 18.31 -15.99 -18.30
N VAL A 83 17.65 -14.87 -18.56
CA VAL A 83 17.58 -14.35 -19.93
C VAL A 83 18.33 -13.03 -19.95
N ASP A 84 19.45 -13.16 -20.65
CA ASP A 84 20.50 -12.23 -20.97
C ASP A 84 20.00 -10.97 -21.67
N ALA A 85 20.58 -9.84 -21.26
CA ALA A 85 20.44 -8.57 -21.94
C ALA A 85 21.18 -8.60 -23.28
N THR A 86 20.50 -8.25 -24.36
CA THR A 86 21.16 -7.66 -25.54
C THR A 86 20.27 -6.52 -26.02
N GLY A 87 20.76 -5.30 -25.85
CA GLY A 87 20.12 -4.09 -26.32
C GLY A 87 20.26 -3.89 -27.83
N GLU A 88 19.45 -3.01 -28.37
CA GLU A 88 19.91 -2.00 -29.32
C GLU A 88 18.93 -0.82 -29.25
N GLU A 89 19.53 0.36 -29.15
CA GLU A 89 18.98 1.69 -29.01
C GLU A 89 18.33 2.14 -30.34
N ALA A 90 17.27 2.96 -30.29
CA ALA A 90 16.96 3.90 -31.37
C ALA A 90 16.13 5.09 -30.86
N GLU A 91 16.88 6.14 -30.57
CA GLU A 91 16.55 7.56 -30.47
C GLU A 91 15.52 8.07 -31.50
N VAL A 92 14.60 8.93 -31.06
CA VAL A 92 14.20 10.14 -31.81
C VAL A 92 14.00 11.31 -30.84
N GLU A 93 14.59 12.42 -31.26
CA GLU A 93 14.80 13.71 -30.58
C GLU A 93 13.56 14.54 -30.21
N ALA A 94 13.86 15.52 -29.35
CA ALA A 94 13.21 16.80 -29.05
C ALA A 94 12.59 17.54 -30.26
N ALA A 95 11.77 18.59 -30.17
CA ALA A 95 11.38 19.58 -29.16
C ALA A 95 9.93 20.04 -29.50
N GLU A 96 9.18 20.73 -28.64
CA GLU A 96 9.11 22.21 -28.67
C GLU A 96 8.24 22.71 -27.49
N VAL A 97 8.72 23.78 -26.87
CA VAL A 97 8.09 24.56 -25.81
C VAL A 97 7.35 25.74 -26.42
N GLU A 98 6.08 25.96 -26.11
CA GLU A 98 5.43 27.26 -26.34
C GLU A 98 4.42 27.58 -25.23
N ALA A 99 4.35 28.87 -24.93
CA ALA A 99 4.01 29.42 -23.63
C ALA A 99 2.56 29.95 -23.52
N ALA A 100 2.22 30.26 -22.27
CA ALA A 100 1.32 31.33 -21.82
C ALA A 100 -0.21 31.15 -21.99
N GLY A 101 -0.87 31.14 -20.83
CA GLY A 101 -2.31 31.34 -20.65
C GLY A 101 -2.66 31.09 -19.18
N ASP A 102 -2.26 31.98 -18.27
CA ASP A 102 -3.19 32.94 -17.64
C ASP A 102 -4.59 32.36 -17.42
N ARG A 103 -4.87 31.86 -16.21
CA ARG A 103 -6.14 32.12 -15.51
C ARG A 103 -5.91 32.17 -14.00
N THR A 104 -5.80 33.41 -13.56
CA THR A 104 -6.08 33.90 -12.23
C THR A 104 -7.47 33.45 -11.75
N GLU A 105 -7.55 32.63 -10.70
CA GLU A 105 -8.72 32.64 -9.82
C GLU A 105 -8.25 32.60 -8.35
N THR A 106 -8.59 33.69 -7.68
CA THR A 106 -8.36 34.09 -6.30
C THR A 106 -9.00 33.13 -5.29
N PRO A 107 -8.31 32.73 -4.21
CA PRO A 107 -8.95 32.55 -2.92
C PRO A 107 -8.90 33.89 -2.17
N GLU A 108 -9.96 34.69 -2.32
CA GLU A 108 -10.21 35.82 -1.44
C GLU A 108 -10.74 35.32 -0.09
N SER A 109 -10.47 36.09 0.95
CA SER A 109 -11.02 35.99 2.32
C SER A 109 -10.31 35.06 3.30
N VAL A 110 -9.08 35.45 3.66
CA VAL A 110 -8.71 35.52 5.07
C VAL A 110 -9.37 36.76 5.68
N GLU A 111 -10.22 36.59 6.68
CA GLU A 111 -10.26 37.46 7.86
C GLU A 111 -11.21 36.88 8.93
N SER A 112 -10.66 36.43 10.05
CA SER A 112 -11.40 36.51 11.32
C SER A 112 -10.41 36.99 12.39
N PRO A 113 -10.61 38.20 12.96
CA PRO A 113 -9.58 38.87 13.73
C PRO A 113 -9.31 38.20 15.08
N ARG A 114 -8.02 38.08 15.40
CA ARG A 114 -7.51 37.76 16.74
C ARG A 114 -7.99 38.84 17.72
N GLN A 115 -8.76 38.44 18.72
CA GLN A 115 -9.07 39.32 19.85
C GLN A 115 -7.78 39.68 20.59
N PRO A 116 -7.57 40.96 20.95
CA PRO A 116 -6.41 41.39 21.69
C PRO A 116 -6.52 41.03 23.17
N VAL A 117 -5.40 40.57 23.71
CA VAL A 117 -5.12 40.41 25.14
C VAL A 117 -5.31 41.74 25.87
N GLY A 118 -6.37 41.81 26.68
CA GLY A 118 -6.58 42.86 27.66
C GLY A 118 -5.98 42.43 29.00
N ALA A 119 -4.79 42.92 29.31
CA ALA A 119 -4.26 42.95 30.66
C ALA A 119 -4.98 44.07 31.43
N GLY A 120 -5.65 43.72 32.52
CA GLY A 120 -6.25 44.64 33.47
C GLY A 120 -6.23 43.98 34.84
N ALA A 121 -5.22 44.34 35.63
CA ALA A 121 -5.15 44.08 37.06
C ALA A 121 -6.21 44.92 37.80
N GLU A 122 -6.39 44.62 39.10
CA GLU A 122 -7.05 45.40 40.15
C GLU A 122 -8.61 45.39 40.13
N ASP A 123 -9.35 45.26 41.23
CA ASP A 123 -9.07 45.25 42.67
C ASP A 123 -10.28 44.60 43.40
N SER A 124 -9.99 43.70 44.33
CA SER A 124 -10.65 43.40 45.62
C SER A 124 -12.18 43.18 45.80
N PRO A 125 -12.57 42.46 46.88
CA PRO A 125 -13.91 41.90 47.10
C PRO A 125 -14.72 42.63 48.20
N THR A 126 -16.05 42.60 48.12
CA THR A 126 -17.01 42.80 49.24
C THR A 126 -18.44 42.71 48.65
N ALA A 127 -19.51 42.21 49.27
CA ALA A 127 -19.82 41.67 50.60
C ALA A 127 -21.08 40.79 50.44
#